data_AF-A0A0M8RLW7-F1
#
_entry.id   AF-A0A0M8RLW7-F1
#
_cell.length_a   1.000
_cell.length_b   1.000
_cell.length_c   1.000
_cell.angle_alpha   90.00
_cell.angle_beta   90.00
_cell.angle_gamma   90.00
#
_symmetry.space_group_name_H-M   'P 1'
#
loop_
_entity.id
_entity.type
_entity.pdbx_description
1 polymer ?
#
loop_
_entity_poly.entity_id
_entity_poly.type
_entity_poly.pdbx_seq_one_letter_code
_entity_poly.pdbx_strand_id
1 'polypeptide(L)'
;MRIVEPRELAGTASAGVDFEAARHTIGVIKAQLGSCSAKEEAEQLMGEARIILAALIPLVEERARQLPCASLECRRACDTVARARTALTWTHTSSSITYLGYVVHVAGHLLGYFPVGGPDTGEGDSRAATEEPTR
;
A
#
# COMPACT_ATOMS: atom_id res chain seq x y z
N MET A 1 27.81 -19.04 -8.66
CA MET A 1 26.61 -18.75 -7.84
C MET A 1 26.61 -17.24 -7.61
N ARG A 2 25.86 -16.46 -8.41
CA ARG A 2 25.87 -15.00 -8.29
C ARG A 2 25.03 -14.61 -7.07
N ILE A 3 25.65 -13.94 -6.12
CA ILE A 3 24.96 -13.32 -5.00
C ILE A 3 24.22 -12.12 -5.60
N VAL A 4 22.90 -12.22 -5.70
CA VAL A 4 22.05 -11.12 -6.16
C VAL A 4 22.04 -10.06 -5.07
N GLU A 5 22.48 -8.85 -5.41
CA GLU A 5 22.51 -7.72 -4.49
C GLU A 5 21.08 -7.37 -4.03
N PRO A 6 20.85 -7.10 -2.73
CA PRO A 6 19.52 -6.79 -2.20
C PRO A 6 18.85 -5.54 -2.80
N ARG A 7 19.59 -4.73 -3.56
CA ARG A 7 19.06 -3.57 -4.28
C ARG A 7 18.21 -3.93 -5.51
N GLU A 8 18.41 -5.10 -6.13
CA GLU A 8 17.66 -5.48 -7.34
C GLU A 8 16.25 -6.03 -7.02
N LEU A 9 16.00 -6.44 -5.77
CA LEU A 9 14.68 -6.92 -5.32
C LEU A 9 13.71 -5.78 -4.96
N ALA A 10 14.23 -4.59 -4.61
CA ALA A 10 13.39 -3.45 -4.24
C ALA A 10 12.63 -2.86 -5.43
N GLY A 11 13.14 -3.00 -6.66
CA GLY A 11 12.57 -2.42 -7.88
C GLY A 11 11.36 -3.16 -8.45
N THR A 12 11.10 -4.41 -8.04
CA THR A 12 10.05 -5.24 -8.66
C THR A 12 8.71 -5.19 -7.91
N ALA A 13 8.70 -4.92 -6.61
CA ALA A 13 7.47 -4.91 -5.83
C ALA A 13 6.55 -3.72 -6.22
N SER A 14 7.12 -2.56 -6.55
CA SER A 14 6.39 -1.34 -6.93
C SER A 14 5.80 -1.36 -8.33
N ALA A 15 6.22 -2.27 -9.20
CA ALA A 15 6.03 -2.15 -10.65
C ALA A 15 4.59 -2.38 -11.16
N GLY A 16 3.58 -2.47 -10.29
CA GLY A 16 2.21 -2.79 -10.70
C GLY A 16 1.07 -2.20 -9.88
N VAL A 17 1.33 -1.37 -8.86
CA VAL A 17 0.28 -0.73 -8.08
C VAL A 17 0.09 0.71 -8.53
N ASP A 18 -1.06 1.01 -9.12
CA ASP A 18 -1.50 2.38 -9.33
C ASP A 18 -2.02 2.96 -8.00
N PHE A 19 -1.18 3.74 -7.33
CA PHE A 19 -1.47 4.31 -6.03
C PHE A 19 -2.53 5.41 -6.08
N GLU A 20 -2.69 6.09 -7.20
CA GLU A 20 -3.73 7.10 -7.38
C GLU A 20 -5.09 6.41 -7.50
N ALA A 21 -5.18 5.40 -8.39
CA ALA A 21 -6.38 4.59 -8.53
C ALA A 21 -6.73 3.88 -7.22
N ALA A 22 -5.77 3.31 -6.50
CA ALA A 22 -6.00 2.67 -5.21
C ALA A 22 -6.57 3.65 -4.18
N ARG A 23 -6.04 4.88 -4.08
CA ARG A 23 -6.60 5.92 -3.18
C ARG A 23 -7.99 6.35 -3.59
N HIS A 24 -8.21 6.54 -4.88
CA HIS A 24 -9.52 6.90 -5.41
C HIS A 24 -10.55 5.82 -5.05
N THR A 25 -10.26 4.55 -5.35
CA THR A 25 -11.16 3.42 -5.04
C THR A 25 -11.43 3.31 -3.54
N ILE A 26 -10.40 3.34 -2.67
CA ILE A 26 -10.59 3.31 -1.22
C ILE A 26 -11.41 4.52 -0.73
N GLY A 27 -11.21 5.70 -1.32
CA GLY A 27 -11.99 6.90 -1.03
C GLY A 27 -13.46 6.76 -1.40
N VAL A 28 -13.75 6.23 -2.59
CA VAL A 28 -15.13 5.94 -3.05
C VAL A 28 -15.81 4.93 -2.14
N ILE A 29 -15.16 3.79 -1.85
CA ILE A 29 -15.72 2.77 -0.95
C ILE A 29 -16.00 3.38 0.43
N LYS A 30 -15.08 4.19 0.96
CA LYS A 30 -15.25 4.87 2.24
C LYS A 30 -16.47 5.80 2.27
N ALA A 31 -16.71 6.54 1.18
CA ALA A 31 -17.88 7.41 1.06
C ALA A 31 -19.19 6.61 1.00
N GLN A 32 -19.16 5.44 0.35
CA GLN A 32 -20.31 4.55 0.19
C GLN A 32 -20.67 3.77 1.47
N LEU A 33 -19.75 3.59 2.42
CA LEU A 33 -20.00 2.86 3.67
C LEU A 33 -21.25 3.35 4.44
N GLY A 34 -21.55 4.65 4.39
CA GLY A 34 -22.72 5.23 5.06
C GLY A 34 -24.06 5.00 4.35
N SER A 35 -24.02 4.65 3.07
CA SER A 35 -25.20 4.45 2.21
C SER A 35 -25.35 3.01 1.69
N CYS A 36 -24.35 2.15 1.90
CA CYS A 36 -24.35 0.76 1.47
C CYS A 36 -25.38 -0.03 2.27
N SER A 37 -26.54 -0.30 1.68
CA SER A 37 -27.61 -1.09 2.32
C SER A 37 -27.72 -2.51 1.76
N ALA A 38 -27.16 -2.77 0.57
CA ALA A 38 -27.23 -4.07 -0.09
C ALA A 38 -26.06 -4.97 0.29
N LYS A 39 -26.37 -6.25 0.57
CA LYS A 39 -25.36 -7.27 0.93
C LYS A 39 -24.38 -7.55 -0.22
N GLU A 40 -24.89 -7.70 -1.44
CA GLU A 40 -24.09 -7.99 -2.64
C GLU A 40 -23.12 -6.83 -2.96
N GLU A 41 -23.59 -5.58 -2.80
CA GLU A 41 -22.76 -4.39 -2.96
C GLU A 41 -21.62 -4.38 -1.92
N ALA A 42 -21.92 -4.67 -0.65
CA ALA A 42 -20.89 -4.75 0.39
C ALA A 42 -19.85 -5.86 0.12
N GLU A 43 -20.27 -7.00 -0.44
CA GLU A 43 -19.37 -8.09 -0.81
C GLU A 43 -18.47 -7.71 -2.00
N GLN A 44 -19.02 -7.04 -3.01
CA GLN A 44 -18.24 -6.53 -4.14
C GLN A 44 -17.19 -5.50 -3.67
N LEU A 45 -17.62 -4.48 -2.92
CA LEU A 45 -16.72 -3.45 -2.39
C LEU A 45 -15.63 -4.05 -1.49
N MET A 46 -15.96 -5.12 -0.76
CA MET A 46 -14.99 -5.86 0.05
C MET A 46 -13.98 -6.62 -0.80
N GLY A 47 -14.40 -7.20 -1.93
CA GLY A 47 -13.51 -7.80 -2.91
C GLY A 47 -12.49 -6.79 -3.45
N GLU A 48 -12.97 -5.62 -3.87
CA GLU A 48 -12.12 -4.53 -4.39
C GLU A 48 -11.12 -4.04 -3.32
N ALA A 49 -11.59 -3.78 -2.11
CA ALA A 49 -10.73 -3.32 -1.01
C ALA A 49 -9.66 -4.36 -0.63
N ARG A 50 -10.00 -5.66 -0.67
CA ARG A 50 -9.06 -6.76 -0.38
C ARG A 50 -7.99 -6.91 -1.46
N ILE A 51 -8.33 -6.71 -2.75
CA ILE A 51 -7.34 -6.72 -3.84
C ILE A 51 -6.29 -5.64 -3.62
N ILE A 52 -6.73 -4.41 -3.32
CA ILE A 52 -5.83 -3.28 -3.03
C ILE A 52 -4.95 -3.61 -1.81
N LEU A 53 -5.56 -4.12 -0.75
CA LEU A 53 -4.86 -4.44 0.49
C LEU A 53 -3.80 -5.54 0.28
N ALA A 54 -4.12 -6.58 -0.49
CA ALA A 54 -3.17 -7.63 -0.86
C ALA A 54 -1.98 -7.09 -1.68
N ALA A 55 -2.22 -6.14 -2.58
CA ALA A 55 -1.17 -5.52 -3.38
C ALA A 55 -0.25 -4.60 -2.55
N LEU A 56 -0.77 -3.92 -1.53
CA LEU A 56 -0.02 -2.99 -0.70
C LEU A 56 0.84 -3.65 0.40
N ILE A 57 0.44 -4.83 0.90
CA ILE A 57 1.18 -5.56 1.94
C ILE A 57 2.68 -5.71 1.61
N PRO A 58 3.08 -6.30 0.47
CA PRO A 58 4.51 -6.53 0.18
C PRO A 58 5.30 -5.21 0.08
N LEU A 59 4.66 -4.12 -0.34
CA LEU A 59 5.27 -2.80 -0.45
C LEU A 59 5.58 -2.20 0.92
N VAL A 60 4.62 -2.30 1.85
CA VAL A 60 4.81 -1.81 3.21
C VAL A 60 5.79 -2.69 3.97
N GLU A 61 5.81 -4.00 3.73
CA GLU A 61 6.85 -4.89 4.28
C GLU A 61 8.25 -4.53 3.82
N GLU A 62 8.42 -4.20 2.54
CA GLU A 62 9.70 -3.72 2.01
C GLU A 62 10.10 -2.41 2.65
N ARG A 63 9.19 -1.44 2.75
CA ARG A 63 9.46 -0.18 3.44
C ARG A 63 9.81 -0.39 4.92
N ALA A 64 9.14 -1.32 5.61
CA ALA A 64 9.43 -1.65 6.99
C ALA A 64 10.85 -2.21 7.19
N ARG A 65 11.36 -2.99 6.22
CA ARG A 65 12.74 -3.52 6.22
C ARG A 65 13.80 -2.43 6.08
N GLN A 66 13.47 -1.31 5.45
CA GLN A 66 14.37 -0.17 5.26
C GLN A 66 14.43 0.76 6.48
N LEU A 67 13.49 0.63 7.41
CA LEU A 67 13.45 1.43 8.63
C LEU A 67 14.31 0.78 9.74
N PRO A 68 14.86 1.58 10.67
CA PRO A 68 15.52 1.02 11.85
C PRO A 68 14.55 0.16 12.66
N CYS A 69 14.90 -1.09 12.96
CA CYS A 69 14.00 -2.05 13.61
C CYS A 69 13.43 -1.56 14.96
N ALA A 70 14.21 -0.78 15.72
CA ALA A 70 13.78 -0.22 17.00
C ALA A 70 12.88 1.02 16.87
N SER A 71 12.70 1.56 15.66
CA SER A 71 11.89 2.75 15.43
C SER A 71 10.41 2.49 15.68
N LEU A 72 9.70 3.54 16.10
CA LEU A 72 8.25 3.51 16.21
C LEU A 72 7.59 3.27 14.83
N GLU A 73 8.18 3.79 13.76
CA GLU A 73 7.69 3.64 12.40
C GLU A 73 7.76 2.20 11.91
N CYS A 74 8.88 1.51 12.14
CA CYS A 74 9.01 0.08 11.82
C CYS A 74 7.95 -0.74 12.57
N ARG A 75 7.75 -0.49 13.87
CA ARG A 75 6.71 -1.17 14.67
C ARG A 75 5.30 -0.91 14.13
N ARG A 76 4.98 0.33 13.74
CA ARG A 76 3.69 0.69 13.14
C ARG A 76 3.49 0.00 11.79
N ALA A 77 4.52 -0.09 10.96
CA ALA A 77 4.45 -0.75 9.66
C ALA A 77 4.14 -2.25 9.84
N CYS A 78 4.87 -2.92 10.74
CA CYS A 78 4.62 -4.32 11.09
C CYS A 78 3.21 -4.56 11.65
N ASP A 79 2.72 -3.71 12.55
CA ASP A 79 1.36 -3.80 13.09
C ASP A 79 0.31 -3.60 11.98
N THR A 80 0.52 -2.63 11.09
CA THR A 80 -0.39 -2.36 9.96
C THR A 80 -0.45 -3.57 9.02
N VAL A 81 0.70 -4.17 8.69
CA VAL A 81 0.79 -5.38 7.86
C VAL A 81 0.11 -6.57 8.55
N ALA A 82 0.30 -6.75 9.85
CA ALA A 82 -0.36 -7.83 10.60
C ALA A 82 -1.89 -7.68 10.54
N ARG A 83 -2.40 -6.48 10.79
CA ARG A 83 -3.84 -6.16 10.66
C ARG A 83 -4.36 -6.40 9.25
N ALA A 84 -3.57 -6.07 8.24
CA ALA A 84 -3.91 -6.30 6.83
C ALA A 84 -4.02 -7.79 6.52
N ARG A 85 -3.05 -8.60 6.96
CA ARG A 85 -3.12 -10.06 6.80
C ARG A 85 -4.35 -10.66 7.48
N THR A 86 -4.64 -10.24 8.71
CA THR A 86 -5.89 -10.61 9.39
C THR A 86 -7.11 -10.18 8.57
N ALA A 87 -7.10 -8.97 8.01
CA ALA A 87 -8.17 -8.49 7.14
C ALA A 87 -8.34 -9.29 5.84
N LEU A 88 -7.35 -10.08 5.40
CA LEU A 88 -7.50 -10.95 4.22
C LEU A 88 -8.01 -12.35 4.58
N THR A 89 -7.62 -12.87 5.74
CA THR A 89 -7.96 -14.23 6.17
C THR A 89 -9.29 -14.30 6.92
N TRP A 90 -9.80 -13.16 7.41
CA TRP A 90 -11.03 -13.15 8.19
C TRP A 90 -12.26 -13.33 7.30
N THR A 91 -12.96 -14.44 7.48
CA THR A 91 -14.24 -14.74 6.81
C THR A 91 -15.38 -14.63 7.82
N HIS A 92 -15.94 -13.42 8.01
CA HIS A 92 -17.08 -13.26 8.93
C HIS A 92 -18.43 -13.36 8.21
N THR A 93 -19.38 -14.00 8.90
CA THR A 93 -20.68 -14.48 8.40
C THR A 93 -21.88 -13.59 8.78
N SER A 94 -21.69 -12.40 9.38
CA SER A 94 -22.83 -11.69 10.00
C SER A 94 -22.82 -10.14 10.02
N SER A 95 -21.77 -9.43 9.56
CA SER A 95 -21.89 -7.98 9.29
C SER A 95 -20.86 -7.54 8.25
N SER A 96 -21.29 -7.49 6.98
CA SER A 96 -20.43 -7.14 5.84
C SER A 96 -19.95 -5.68 5.89
N ILE A 97 -20.75 -4.75 6.40
CA ILE A 97 -20.45 -3.31 6.37
C ILE A 97 -19.40 -2.92 7.42
N THR A 98 -19.53 -3.38 8.67
CA THR A 98 -18.54 -3.08 9.71
C THR A 98 -17.16 -3.61 9.32
N TYR A 99 -17.14 -4.82 8.76
CA TYR A 99 -15.92 -5.44 8.32
C TYR A 99 -15.35 -4.77 7.05
N LEU A 100 -16.19 -4.38 6.10
CA LEU A 100 -15.78 -3.53 4.97
C LEU A 100 -15.12 -2.23 5.46
N GLY A 101 -15.72 -1.58 6.47
CA GLY A 101 -15.15 -0.39 7.10
C GLY A 101 -13.76 -0.64 7.70
N TYR A 102 -13.56 -1.78 8.34
CA TYR A 102 -12.24 -2.19 8.82
C TYR A 102 -11.23 -2.41 7.68
N VAL A 103 -11.60 -3.13 6.62
CA VAL A 103 -10.71 -3.38 5.45
C VAL A 103 -10.29 -2.06 4.81
N VAL A 104 -11.24 -1.15 4.57
CA VAL A 104 -11.01 0.20 4.02
C VAL A 104 -10.09 1.02 4.92
N HIS A 105 -10.30 0.96 6.23
CA HIS A 105 -9.46 1.66 7.20
C HIS A 105 -8.01 1.17 7.17
N VAL A 106 -7.79 -0.15 7.12
CA VAL A 106 -6.44 -0.73 7.04
C VAL A 106 -5.79 -0.41 5.68
N ALA A 107 -6.53 -0.47 4.58
CA ALA A 107 -6.01 -0.10 3.25
C ALA A 107 -5.57 1.37 3.22
N GLY A 108 -6.34 2.28 3.83
CA GLY A 108 -5.95 3.68 3.99
C GLY A 108 -4.65 3.87 4.77
N HIS A 109 -4.44 3.09 5.84
CA HIS A 109 -3.18 3.10 6.57
C HIS A 109 -2.00 2.62 5.73
N LEU A 110 -2.16 1.55 4.95
CA LEU A 110 -1.11 1.07 4.04
C LEU A 110 -0.77 2.12 2.97
N LEU A 111 -1.77 2.78 2.37
CA LEU A 111 -1.58 3.86 1.39
C LEU A 111 -0.87 5.08 1.98
N GLY A 112 -1.04 5.33 3.29
CA GLY A 112 -0.38 6.43 4.02
C GLY A 112 1.13 6.28 4.13
N TYR A 113 1.70 5.10 3.86
CA TYR A 113 3.15 4.90 3.83
C TYR A 113 3.81 5.41 2.55
N PHE A 114 3.04 5.80 1.53
CA PHE A 114 3.59 6.22 0.24
C PHE A 114 3.11 7.64 -0.11
N PRO A 115 3.94 8.48 -0.75
CA PRO A 115 3.48 9.74 -1.33
C PRO A 115 2.50 9.48 -2.48
N VAL A 116 1.84 10.53 -2.96
CA VAL A 116 0.69 10.42 -3.90
C VAL A 116 1.05 9.60 -5.15
N GLY A 117 2.28 9.74 -5.66
CA GLY A 117 2.78 9.00 -6.84
C GLY A 117 3.30 7.58 -6.60
N GLY A 118 3.30 7.06 -5.37
CA GLY A 118 3.92 5.76 -5.03
C GLY A 118 5.27 5.91 -4.33
N PRO A 119 6.05 4.83 -4.10
CA PRO A 119 7.37 4.96 -3.47
C PRO A 119 8.27 5.87 -4.30
N ASP A 120 9.13 6.64 -3.64
CA ASP A 120 10.18 7.42 -4.32
C ASP A 120 11.13 6.44 -5.03
N THR A 121 10.82 6.10 -6.27
CA THR A 121 11.77 5.50 -7.19
C THR A 121 12.78 6.59 -7.46
N GLY A 122 13.98 6.48 -6.88
CA GLY A 122 15.10 7.39 -7.11
C GLY A 122 15.58 7.35 -8.56
N GLU A 123 14.74 7.79 -9.49
CA GLU A 123 15.03 7.96 -10.89
C GLU A 123 15.67 9.34 -11.06
N GLY A 124 16.94 9.31 -11.48
CA GLY A 124 17.94 10.32 -11.19
C GLY A 124 17.69 11.72 -11.71
N ASP A 125 18.05 12.70 -10.90
CA ASP A 125 18.45 14.02 -11.37
C ASP A 125 19.90 13.95 -11.88
N SER A 126 20.09 13.28 -13.02
CA SER A 126 21.29 13.37 -13.83
C SER A 126 21.00 14.33 -14.99
N ARG A 127 20.88 15.62 -14.71
CA ARG A 127 20.98 16.63 -15.77
C ARG A 127 21.54 17.96 -15.26
N ALA A 128 22.55 18.43 -16.01
CA ALA A 128 23.18 19.74 -15.98
C ALA A 128 24.40 19.93 -15.05
N ALA A 129 25.48 19.17 -15.30
CA ALA A 129 26.82 19.76 -15.28
C ALA A 129 27.04 20.42 -16.65
N THR A 130 26.62 21.68 -16.78
CA THR A 130 26.87 22.50 -17.96
C THR A 130 28.34 22.90 -17.96
N GLU A 131 28.93 22.80 -19.15
CA GLU A 131 30.32 22.96 -19.51
C GLU A 131 30.99 24.22 -18.93
N GLU A 132 32.19 24.02 -18.38
CA GLU A 132 33.12 25.08 -17.99
C GLU A 132 33.82 25.61 -19.25
N PRO A 133 33.76 26.93 -19.57
CA PRO A 133 34.48 27.45 -20.70
C PRO A 133 35.93 27.70 -20.31
N THR A 134 36.84 27.00 -20.99
CA THR A 134 38.28 27.21 -20.95
C THR A 134 38.61 28.67 -21.30
N ARG A 135 39.38 29.33 -20.44
CA ARG A 135 40.21 30.48 -20.81
C ARG A 135 41.59 30.35 -20.20
#